data_AF-A0A0F0CR68-F1
#
_entry.id   AF-A0A0F0CR68-F1
#
_cell.length_a   1.000
_cell.length_b   1.000
_cell.length_c   1.000
_cell.angle_alpha   90.00
_cell.angle_beta   90.00
_cell.angle_gamma   90.00
#
_symmetry.space_group_name_H-M   'P 1'
#
loop_
_entity.id
_entity.type
_entity.pdbx_description
1 polymer ?
#
loop_
_entity_poly.entity_id
_entity_poly.type
_entity_poly.pdbx_seq_one_letter_code
_entity_poly.pdbx_strand_id
1 'polypeptide(L)'
;MSHSKKSLYLRFYNDISSEIASLIDYGCKKILLAGITEENRILLKNVKRCIGNTIDTLRRDELNTLPQKIHAYDVIILCIADDPKTLSLTMLNCIDLEVGIVCAPISNDYYKNRPIFFTSIPKSGTHMLLPFFDATGIVRSKNDIPENGMWSTIAHNKYSYHAPCKEFLMNEWVEQIGQSRCFFSPIIFLYRHPLDIIVSELDWCLRPQISLSHYLRSMSDKNKQLMSLIDDPVIAKNIRDRMNDYIGWLNFLNVIPVSYEEIVGSIGGGDDRLQIKTIWSLLLKLHIPGSPEQIRQHLYNEHSPTFSKGKIGRYKGVFTKDHYNKLRLLPQDFMEVMGYGIGDEYLSKHVEGFRKRPLSIDIVDSSNFSPQLLETTESGFNIVKLGGQYYVVPHGVELITSDVGGFRTFEDAKMAVLTEESRKKVLEETRKKVIEETREILYGRNKDLQLSPVLVESYKCFNIIQYMSGYIAISQIVGDIDLQNIKLSDLDKLTQDRKCYTASSIFSIKFYIDVLTHDMESCHNPMPVESYEGFNIVQYMNYYLGINQAVGPLDITQLSFSDVIKYKIIVRNSIGLVKQDIIRVSNPTPKTDTPHV
;
A
#
# COMPACT_ATOMS: atom_id res chain seq x y z
N MET A 1 -16.87 -36.29 12.13
CA MET A 1 -17.14 -35.86 10.74
C MET A 1 -16.58 -36.90 9.78
N SER A 2 -17.41 -37.70 9.11
CA SER A 2 -16.95 -38.62 8.05
C SER A 2 -16.77 -37.82 6.75
N HIS A 3 -15.62 -37.16 6.58
CA HIS A 3 -15.30 -36.52 5.31
C HIS A 3 -15.20 -37.60 4.23
N SER A 4 -15.92 -37.42 3.12
CA SER A 4 -15.84 -38.33 1.98
C SER A 4 -14.36 -38.43 1.60
N LYS A 5 -13.83 -39.65 1.54
CA LYS A 5 -12.39 -39.89 1.49
C LYS A 5 -11.69 -39.15 0.31
N LYS A 6 -12.41 -38.69 -0.73
CA LYS A 6 -11.86 -38.21 -2.02
C LYS A 6 -11.50 -36.73 -2.12
N SER A 7 -11.68 -35.91 -1.09
CA SER A 7 -11.56 -34.45 -1.24
C SER A 7 -10.22 -33.88 -0.78
N LEU A 8 -9.76 -32.81 -1.44
CA LEU A 8 -8.70 -31.93 -0.93
C LEU A 8 -9.12 -31.25 0.38
N TYR A 9 -8.16 -31.08 1.28
CA TYR A 9 -8.35 -30.37 2.54
C TYR A 9 -7.06 -29.68 3.01
N LEU A 10 -7.15 -28.45 3.49
CA LEU A 10 -6.07 -27.73 4.17
C LEU A 10 -6.31 -27.65 5.68
N ARG A 11 -5.30 -28.02 6.46
CA ARG A 11 -5.27 -27.94 7.93
C ARG A 11 -4.09 -27.13 8.42
N PHE A 12 -4.28 -26.54 9.60
CA PHE A 12 -3.22 -25.87 10.33
C PHE A 12 -3.05 -26.47 11.72
N TYR A 13 -1.81 -26.57 12.20
CA TYR A 13 -1.47 -27.14 13.50
C TYR A 13 -0.58 -26.20 14.33
N ASN A 14 -0.68 -26.32 15.65
CA ASN A 14 0.22 -25.63 16.61
C ASN A 14 1.42 -26.51 16.98
N ASP A 15 1.17 -27.82 17.17
CA ASP A 15 2.18 -28.80 17.49
C ASP A 15 2.15 -29.92 16.45
N ILE A 16 3.30 -30.10 15.81
CA ILE A 16 3.52 -31.11 14.79
C ILE A 16 3.39 -32.54 15.34
N SER A 17 3.77 -32.77 16.60
CA SER A 17 3.73 -34.12 17.20
C SER A 17 2.29 -34.57 17.40
N SER A 18 1.46 -33.70 17.97
CA SER A 18 0.03 -33.92 18.13
C SER A 18 -0.71 -34.10 16.79
N GLU A 19 -0.39 -33.29 15.79
CA GLU A 19 -1.01 -33.43 14.46
C GLU A 19 -0.65 -34.77 13.82
N ILE A 20 0.61 -35.18 13.88
CA ILE A 20 1.03 -36.47 13.35
C ILE A 20 0.34 -37.64 14.07
N ALA A 21 0.23 -37.59 15.39
CA ALA A 21 -0.49 -38.61 16.17
C ALA A 21 -1.97 -38.70 15.73
N SER A 22 -2.64 -37.55 15.61
CA SER A 22 -4.02 -37.47 15.10
C SER A 22 -4.15 -38.08 13.70
N LEU A 23 -3.23 -37.78 12.79
CA LEU A 23 -3.24 -38.31 11.43
C LEU A 23 -3.05 -39.84 11.39
N ILE A 24 -2.22 -40.40 12.27
CA ILE A 24 -2.04 -41.85 12.41
C ILE A 24 -3.32 -42.50 12.94
N ASP A 25 -3.94 -41.91 13.96
CA ASP A 25 -5.21 -42.40 14.52
C ASP A 25 -6.34 -42.37 13.48
N TYR A 26 -6.28 -41.41 12.54
CA TYR A 26 -7.17 -41.36 11.36
C TYR A 26 -6.88 -42.46 10.31
N GLY A 27 -5.86 -43.28 10.51
CA GLY A 27 -5.50 -44.43 9.67
C GLY A 27 -4.66 -44.06 8.44
N CYS A 28 -3.92 -42.94 8.49
CA CYS A 28 -3.14 -42.48 7.35
C CYS A 28 -1.90 -43.35 7.12
N LYS A 29 -1.75 -43.85 5.89
CA LYS A 29 -0.70 -44.81 5.52
C LYS A 29 0.56 -44.17 4.93
N LYS A 30 0.52 -42.89 4.56
CA LYS A 30 1.67 -42.21 3.97
C LYS A 30 1.71 -40.72 4.34
N ILE A 31 2.78 -40.31 5.01
CA ILE A 31 3.03 -38.89 5.29
C ILE A 31 4.23 -38.46 4.46
N LEU A 32 4.04 -37.38 3.70
CA LEU A 32 5.05 -36.73 2.89
C LEU A 32 5.46 -35.43 3.57
N LEU A 33 6.74 -35.30 3.88
CA LEU A 33 7.27 -34.11 4.53
C LEU A 33 7.87 -33.18 3.48
N ALA A 34 7.40 -31.93 3.45
CA ALA A 34 7.77 -30.90 2.48
C ALA A 34 8.40 -29.70 3.19
N GLY A 35 9.44 -29.09 2.60
CA GLY A 35 10.08 -27.88 3.14
C GLY A 35 11.12 -28.09 4.24
N ILE A 36 11.54 -29.34 4.48
CA ILE A 36 12.44 -29.71 5.59
C ILE A 36 13.76 -28.92 5.55
N THR A 37 14.04 -28.19 6.62
CA THR A 37 15.35 -27.57 6.91
C THR A 37 16.26 -28.52 7.68
N GLU A 38 17.56 -28.21 7.77
CA GLU A 38 18.54 -29.10 8.43
C GLU A 38 18.22 -29.31 9.92
N GLU A 39 17.73 -28.26 10.59
CA GLU A 39 17.30 -28.30 11.99
C GLU A 39 16.09 -29.22 12.18
N ASN A 40 15.15 -29.22 11.23
CA ASN A 40 13.97 -30.06 11.25
C ASN A 40 14.24 -31.54 10.89
N ARG A 41 15.43 -31.89 10.37
CA ARG A 41 15.81 -33.30 10.13
C ARG A 41 15.89 -34.12 11.42
N ILE A 42 16.21 -33.50 12.54
CA ILE A 42 16.28 -34.18 13.85
C ILE A 42 14.88 -34.58 14.31
N LEU A 43 13.92 -33.66 14.22
CA LEU A 43 12.51 -33.93 14.48
C LEU A 43 12.03 -35.09 13.60
N LEU A 44 12.44 -35.09 12.33
CA LEU A 44 12.09 -36.11 11.35
C LEU A 44 12.61 -37.51 11.72
N LYS A 45 13.83 -37.60 12.24
CA LYS A 45 14.38 -38.86 12.79
C LYS A 45 13.54 -39.38 13.95
N ASN A 46 13.12 -38.49 14.85
CA ASN A 46 12.30 -38.86 16.01
C ASN A 46 10.91 -39.32 15.59
N VAL A 47 10.29 -38.60 14.67
CA VAL A 47 8.98 -38.93 14.09
C VAL A 47 9.05 -40.28 13.35
N LYS A 48 10.06 -40.52 12.50
CA LYS A 48 10.29 -41.82 11.84
C LYS A 48 10.47 -42.97 12.83
N ARG A 49 11.14 -42.72 13.97
CA ARG A 49 11.33 -43.72 15.02
C ARG A 49 10.02 -44.12 15.69
N CYS A 50 9.09 -43.19 15.87
CA CYS A 50 7.81 -43.45 16.51
C CYS A 50 6.78 -44.16 15.59
N ILE A 51 6.90 -43.97 14.26
CA ILE A 51 5.80 -44.28 13.32
C ILE A 51 6.23 -45.29 12.22
N GLY A 52 7.52 -45.64 12.17
CA GLY A 52 8.08 -46.60 11.22
C GLY A 52 8.30 -46.05 9.82
N ASN A 53 8.34 -46.92 8.81
CA ASN A 53 8.62 -46.60 7.39
C ASN A 53 7.47 -45.91 6.65
N THR A 54 6.47 -45.40 7.38
CA THR A 54 5.24 -44.77 6.87
C THR A 54 5.49 -43.34 6.36
N ILE A 55 6.73 -42.84 6.46
CA ILE A 55 7.11 -41.44 6.21
C ILE A 55 8.17 -41.36 5.14
N ASP A 56 7.80 -40.75 4.01
CA ASP A 56 8.72 -40.37 2.95
C ASP A 56 9.02 -38.87 3.05
N THR A 57 10.27 -38.50 2.77
CA THR A 57 10.68 -37.09 2.69
C THR A 57 10.73 -36.68 1.23
N LEU A 58 10.15 -35.54 0.91
CA LEU A 58 10.24 -34.98 -0.43
C LEU A 58 11.20 -33.81 -0.48
N ARG A 59 12.02 -33.79 -1.51
CA ARG A 59 12.77 -32.59 -1.88
C ARG A 59 11.82 -31.58 -2.52
N ARG A 60 12.23 -30.31 -2.51
CA ARG A 60 11.42 -29.19 -3.00
C ARG A 60 11.06 -29.33 -4.48
N ASP A 61 11.97 -29.85 -5.29
CA ASP A 61 11.80 -30.14 -6.72
C ASP A 61 10.86 -31.33 -6.99
N GLU A 62 10.81 -32.29 -6.08
CA GLU A 62 9.92 -33.45 -6.19
C GLU A 62 8.44 -33.07 -5.98
N LEU A 63 8.16 -31.96 -5.28
CA LEU A 63 6.80 -31.45 -5.02
C LEU A 63 6.00 -31.25 -6.32
N ASN A 64 6.64 -30.69 -7.33
CA ASN A 64 6.00 -30.38 -8.61
C ASN A 64 5.64 -31.63 -9.43
N THR A 65 6.22 -32.79 -9.08
CA THR A 65 5.97 -34.07 -9.76
C THR A 65 4.99 -34.98 -9.01
N LEU A 66 4.57 -34.62 -7.80
CA LEU A 66 3.60 -35.41 -7.03
C LEU A 66 2.27 -35.68 -7.73
N PRO A 67 1.65 -34.73 -8.48
CA PRO A 67 0.33 -34.97 -9.04
C PRO A 67 0.26 -36.23 -9.93
N GLN A 68 1.40 -36.65 -10.50
CA GLN A 68 1.49 -37.84 -11.34
C GLN A 68 1.75 -39.14 -10.55
N LYS A 69 2.17 -39.05 -9.28
CA LYS A 69 2.63 -40.19 -8.47
C LYS A 69 1.69 -40.59 -7.33
N ILE A 70 0.69 -39.77 -7.01
CA ILE A 70 -0.25 -40.05 -5.91
C ILE A 70 -1.47 -40.80 -6.47
N HIS A 71 -1.59 -42.08 -6.16
CA HIS A 71 -2.86 -42.78 -6.24
C HIS A 71 -3.63 -42.58 -4.93
N ALA A 72 -4.84 -42.03 -5.07
CA ALA A 72 -5.93 -41.86 -4.12
C ALA A 72 -5.72 -42.23 -2.62
N TYR A 73 -6.05 -41.26 -1.75
CA TYR A 73 -6.43 -41.35 -0.33
C TYR A 73 -5.37 -41.35 0.77
N ASP A 74 -4.12 -41.71 0.50
CA ASP A 74 -3.18 -42.00 1.59
C ASP A 74 -2.14 -40.91 1.85
N VAL A 75 -2.12 -39.82 1.07
CA VAL A 75 -1.04 -38.83 1.14
C VAL A 75 -1.43 -37.60 1.93
N ILE A 76 -0.74 -37.42 3.05
CA ILE A 76 -0.72 -36.16 3.80
C ILE A 76 0.58 -35.46 3.49
N ILE A 77 0.52 -34.20 3.09
CA ILE A 77 1.70 -33.37 2.96
C ILE A 77 1.79 -32.48 4.19
N LEU A 78 2.82 -32.71 5.00
CA LEU A 78 3.15 -31.86 6.14
C LEU A 78 4.21 -30.86 5.69
N CYS A 79 3.78 -29.61 5.54
CA CYS A 79 4.67 -28.51 5.23
C CYS A 79 5.39 -28.09 6.51
N ILE A 80 6.72 -28.11 6.50
CA ILE A 80 7.56 -27.67 7.60
C ILE A 80 8.41 -26.53 7.06
N ALA A 81 8.35 -25.35 7.67
CA ALA A 81 9.19 -24.22 7.31
C ALA A 81 9.32 -23.29 8.52
N ASP A 82 10.51 -22.73 8.70
CA ASP A 82 10.86 -21.92 9.87
C ASP A 82 10.41 -20.46 9.71
N ASP A 83 10.12 -20.02 8.47
CA ASP A 83 9.63 -18.68 8.17
C ASP A 83 8.32 -18.69 7.33
N PRO A 84 7.44 -17.69 7.50
CA PRO A 84 6.14 -17.64 6.82
C PRO A 84 6.23 -17.61 5.29
N LYS A 85 7.27 -16.98 4.72
CA LYS A 85 7.44 -16.84 3.27
C LYS A 85 7.80 -18.19 2.63
N THR A 86 8.73 -18.92 3.23
CA THR A 86 9.08 -20.29 2.79
C THR A 86 7.89 -21.23 2.97
N LEU A 87 7.12 -21.09 4.05
CA LEU A 87 5.90 -21.86 4.25
C LEU A 87 4.89 -21.62 3.13
N SER A 88 4.57 -20.36 2.85
CA SER A 88 3.64 -19.94 1.80
C SER A 88 4.05 -20.51 0.43
N LEU A 89 5.33 -20.45 0.07
CA LEU A 89 5.85 -21.03 -1.16
C LEU A 89 5.74 -22.56 -1.19
N THR A 90 6.04 -23.23 -0.07
CA THR A 90 5.95 -24.69 0.04
C THR A 90 4.50 -25.16 -0.11
N MET A 91 3.56 -24.45 0.53
CA MET A 91 2.14 -24.68 0.38
C MET A 91 1.67 -24.45 -1.07
N LEU A 92 2.16 -23.41 -1.73
CA LEU A 92 1.77 -23.12 -3.11
C LEU A 92 2.28 -24.17 -4.12
N ASN A 93 3.34 -24.91 -3.81
CA ASN A 93 3.74 -26.07 -4.63
C ASN A 93 2.70 -27.20 -4.60
N CYS A 94 1.75 -27.17 -3.66
CA CYS A 94 0.64 -28.11 -3.57
C CYS A 94 -0.58 -27.69 -4.42
N ILE A 95 -0.47 -26.63 -5.25
CA ILE A 95 -1.58 -26.07 -6.01
C ILE A 95 -2.20 -27.03 -7.03
N ASP A 96 -1.41 -27.95 -7.58
CA ASP A 96 -1.84 -28.93 -8.58
C ASP A 96 -2.25 -30.28 -7.98
N LEU A 97 -2.30 -30.40 -6.65
CA LEU A 97 -2.88 -31.58 -6.00
C LEU A 97 -4.38 -31.66 -6.29
N GLU A 98 -4.86 -32.86 -6.59
CA GLU A 98 -6.28 -33.11 -6.86
C GLU A 98 -7.00 -33.77 -5.67
N VAL A 99 -6.26 -34.44 -4.78
CA VAL A 99 -6.76 -35.13 -3.59
C VAL A 99 -5.69 -35.11 -2.49
N GLY A 100 -6.11 -35.28 -1.23
CA GLY A 100 -5.21 -35.40 -0.09
C GLY A 100 -5.40 -34.29 0.95
N ILE A 101 -4.61 -34.37 2.02
CA ILE A 101 -4.62 -33.38 3.10
C ILE A 101 -3.27 -32.67 3.11
N VAL A 102 -3.30 -31.34 3.06
CA VAL A 102 -2.12 -30.52 3.32
C VAL A 102 -2.24 -30.00 4.74
N CYS A 103 -1.22 -30.24 5.56
CA CYS A 103 -1.11 -29.74 6.92
C CYS A 103 0.08 -28.77 6.98
N ALA A 104 -0.12 -27.59 7.57
CA ALA A 104 0.91 -26.57 7.74
C ALA A 104 0.93 -26.00 9.17
N PRO A 105 2.06 -25.55 9.71
CA PRO A 105 2.07 -24.89 11.01
C PRO A 105 1.35 -23.55 10.94
N ILE A 106 0.74 -23.12 12.05
CA ILE A 106 0.24 -21.75 12.19
C ILE A 106 1.43 -20.80 12.20
N SER A 107 1.48 -19.89 11.24
CA SER A 107 2.52 -18.85 11.11
C SER A 107 1.92 -17.45 11.22
N ASN A 108 2.75 -16.41 11.17
CA ASN A 108 2.28 -15.02 11.09
C ASN A 108 1.41 -14.75 9.84
N ASP A 109 1.55 -15.59 8.82
CA ASP A 109 0.77 -15.50 7.59
C ASP A 109 -0.63 -16.15 7.71
N TYR A 110 -0.91 -16.84 8.81
CA TYR A 110 -2.22 -17.45 9.06
C TYR A 110 -3.33 -16.40 9.04
N TYR A 111 -4.47 -16.70 8.40
CA TYR A 111 -5.53 -15.71 8.16
C TYR A 111 -6.04 -15.02 9.43
N LYS A 112 -6.01 -15.70 10.58
CA LYS A 112 -6.45 -15.09 11.86
C LYS A 112 -5.49 -14.04 12.42
N ASN A 113 -4.30 -13.91 11.84
CA ASN A 113 -3.26 -12.99 12.30
C ASN A 113 -3.19 -11.70 11.45
N ARG A 114 -4.07 -11.54 10.46
CA ARG A 114 -4.14 -10.34 9.62
C ARG A 114 -5.53 -10.14 9.00
N PRO A 115 -5.91 -8.91 8.64
CA PRO A 115 -7.13 -8.68 7.89
C PRO A 115 -6.95 -9.07 6.42
N ILE A 116 -8.06 -9.43 5.77
CA ILE A 116 -8.12 -9.67 4.31
C ILE A 116 -8.95 -8.58 3.67
N PHE A 117 -8.46 -8.02 2.57
CA PHE A 117 -9.18 -7.00 1.82
C PHE A 117 -9.79 -7.57 0.55
N PHE A 118 -10.89 -6.97 0.11
CA PHE A 118 -11.58 -7.34 -1.11
C PHE A 118 -11.93 -6.10 -1.93
N THR A 119 -11.68 -6.17 -3.24
CA THR A 119 -12.15 -5.19 -4.22
C THR A 119 -12.48 -5.89 -5.53
N SER A 120 -13.31 -5.25 -6.35
CA SER A 120 -13.78 -5.83 -7.61
C SER A 120 -14.11 -4.74 -8.61
N ILE A 121 -14.00 -5.05 -9.90
CA ILE A 121 -14.59 -4.18 -10.93
C ILE A 121 -16.12 -4.25 -10.81
N PRO A 122 -16.87 -3.14 -10.92
CA PRO A 122 -18.32 -3.19 -10.99
C PRO A 122 -18.81 -4.24 -11.99
N LYS A 123 -19.80 -5.05 -11.58
CA LYS A 123 -20.40 -6.12 -12.40
C LYS A 123 -19.47 -7.28 -12.79
N SER A 124 -18.31 -7.41 -12.13
CA SER A 124 -17.45 -8.59 -12.25
C SER A 124 -17.92 -9.82 -11.47
N GLY A 125 -19.11 -9.77 -10.86
CA GLY A 125 -19.65 -10.89 -10.09
C GLY A 125 -19.27 -10.89 -8.61
N THR A 126 -19.15 -9.71 -8.00
CA THR A 126 -18.87 -9.50 -6.57
C THR A 126 -19.62 -10.46 -5.64
N HIS A 127 -20.91 -10.70 -5.90
CA HIS A 127 -21.74 -11.60 -5.10
C HIS A 127 -21.39 -13.10 -5.22
N MET A 128 -20.51 -13.50 -6.15
CA MET A 128 -19.93 -14.87 -6.17
C MET A 128 -18.90 -15.07 -5.07
N LEU A 129 -18.12 -14.03 -4.77
CA LEU A 129 -17.01 -14.16 -3.86
C LEU A 129 -17.37 -13.81 -2.42
N LEU A 130 -18.50 -13.14 -2.16
CA LEU A 130 -18.96 -12.92 -0.79
C LEU A 130 -19.26 -14.24 -0.04
N PRO A 131 -19.96 -15.22 -0.63
CA PRO A 131 -20.18 -16.52 0.02
C PRO A 131 -18.89 -17.30 0.31
N PHE A 132 -17.76 -16.99 -0.35
CA PHE A 132 -16.47 -17.59 0.00
C PHE A 132 -16.09 -17.26 1.45
N PHE A 133 -16.29 -16.00 1.87
CA PHE A 133 -15.99 -15.57 3.24
C PHE A 133 -16.93 -16.22 4.24
N ASP A 134 -18.22 -16.33 3.91
CA ASP A 134 -19.21 -17.01 4.75
C ASP A 134 -18.87 -18.51 4.91
N ALA A 135 -18.55 -19.19 3.81
CA ALA A 135 -18.19 -20.60 3.80
C ALA A 135 -16.87 -20.92 4.52
N THR A 136 -15.98 -19.93 4.63
CA THR A 136 -14.72 -20.03 5.38
C THR A 136 -14.84 -19.55 6.82
N GLY A 137 -16.00 -19.00 7.21
CA GLY A 137 -16.26 -18.47 8.55
C GLY A 137 -15.55 -17.14 8.86
N ILE A 138 -15.06 -16.44 7.84
CA ILE A 138 -14.38 -15.16 8.00
C ILE A 138 -15.43 -14.06 8.05
N VAL A 139 -15.50 -13.37 9.18
CA VAL A 139 -16.52 -12.34 9.42
C VAL A 139 -16.12 -11.02 8.77
N ARG A 140 -17.09 -10.30 8.21
CA ARG A 140 -16.87 -8.94 7.70
C ARG A 140 -16.64 -7.97 8.85
N SER A 141 -15.59 -7.16 8.77
CA SER A 141 -15.37 -6.09 9.74
C SER A 141 -16.45 -5.01 9.67
N LYS A 142 -16.83 -4.50 10.84
CA LYS A 142 -17.72 -3.32 10.99
C LYS A 142 -16.94 -2.01 11.13
N ASN A 143 -15.64 -2.13 11.38
CA ASN A 143 -14.73 -1.01 11.65
C ASN A 143 -14.05 -0.58 10.34
N ASP A 144 -13.63 0.68 10.27
CA ASP A 144 -12.85 1.20 9.14
C ASP A 144 -11.47 0.53 9.06
N ILE A 145 -10.93 0.17 10.23
CA ILE A 145 -9.71 -0.62 10.36
C ILE A 145 -10.12 -2.07 10.70
N PRO A 146 -9.97 -3.02 9.77
CA PRO A 146 -10.34 -4.40 10.04
C PRO A 146 -9.39 -5.06 11.06
N GLU A 147 -9.98 -5.82 11.98
CA GLU A 147 -9.24 -6.67 12.92
C GLU A 147 -8.68 -7.91 12.21
N ASN A 148 -7.69 -8.53 12.84
CA ASN A 148 -7.10 -9.76 12.33
C ASN A 148 -8.15 -10.88 12.27
N GLY A 149 -8.11 -11.70 11.20
CA GLY A 149 -9.12 -12.74 10.98
C GLY A 149 -10.48 -12.25 10.48
N MET A 150 -10.61 -10.96 10.18
CA MET A 150 -11.78 -10.40 9.51
C MET A 150 -11.46 -10.01 8.07
N TRP A 151 -12.50 -9.85 7.25
CA TRP A 151 -12.36 -9.25 5.92
C TRP A 151 -13.04 -7.88 5.82
N SER A 152 -12.55 -7.01 4.94
CA SER A 152 -13.16 -5.72 4.65
C SER A 152 -13.02 -5.31 3.18
N THR A 153 -13.77 -4.28 2.77
CA THR A 153 -13.62 -3.64 1.46
C THR A 153 -12.57 -2.54 1.52
N ILE A 154 -11.88 -2.31 0.41
CA ILE A 154 -10.87 -1.22 0.31
C ILE A 154 -11.52 0.16 0.27
N ALA A 155 -12.74 0.27 -0.30
CA ALA A 155 -13.36 1.57 -0.54
C ALA A 155 -13.83 2.24 0.76
N HIS A 156 -13.70 3.58 0.80
CA HIS A 156 -14.11 4.47 1.89
C HIS A 156 -15.52 4.28 2.40
N ASN A 157 -16.45 4.02 1.50
CA ASN A 157 -17.79 3.65 1.91
C ASN A 157 -17.73 2.16 2.28
N LYS A 158 -17.95 1.84 3.55
CA LYS A 158 -17.95 0.47 4.12
C LYS A 158 -18.76 -0.55 3.31
N TYR A 159 -19.62 -0.10 2.39
CA TYR A 159 -20.46 -0.92 1.52
C TYR A 159 -20.07 -0.94 0.04
N SER A 160 -19.05 -0.19 -0.39
CA SER A 160 -18.57 -0.22 -1.77
C SER A 160 -17.54 -1.33 -1.95
N TYR A 161 -17.84 -2.29 -2.82
CA TYR A 161 -16.93 -3.37 -3.20
C TYR A 161 -15.97 -2.98 -4.33
N HIS A 162 -16.01 -1.71 -4.74
CA HIS A 162 -15.41 -1.24 -5.98
C HIS A 162 -14.50 -0.07 -5.67
N ALA A 163 -13.23 -0.35 -5.41
CA ALA A 163 -12.20 0.68 -5.25
C ALA A 163 -11.41 0.81 -6.55
N PRO A 164 -11.55 1.91 -7.31
CA PRO A 164 -10.66 2.20 -8.43
C PRO A 164 -9.22 2.36 -7.92
N CYS A 165 -8.28 1.61 -8.50
CA CYS A 165 -6.88 1.63 -8.09
C CYS A 165 -6.26 3.03 -8.24
N LYS A 166 -6.51 3.70 -9.37
CA LYS A 166 -5.94 5.02 -9.65
C LYS A 166 -6.42 6.06 -8.64
N GLU A 167 -7.72 6.12 -8.42
CA GLU A 167 -8.33 7.05 -7.46
C GLU A 167 -7.84 6.79 -6.03
N PHE A 168 -7.80 5.51 -5.64
CA PHE A 168 -7.32 5.10 -4.32
C PHE A 168 -5.87 5.53 -4.07
N LEU A 169 -4.98 5.41 -5.07
CA LEU A 169 -3.57 5.79 -4.93
C LEU A 169 -3.32 7.30 -4.98
N MET A 170 -4.20 8.06 -5.64
CA MET A 170 -3.98 9.50 -5.91
C MET A 170 -4.69 10.40 -4.90
N ASN A 171 -5.67 9.90 -4.16
CA ASN A 171 -6.41 10.71 -3.20
C ASN A 171 -5.68 10.80 -1.85
N GLU A 172 -5.09 11.96 -1.57
CA GLU A 172 -4.40 12.24 -0.29
C GLU A 172 -5.34 12.32 0.93
N TRP A 173 -6.64 12.57 0.70
CA TRP A 173 -7.70 12.67 1.73
C TRP A 173 -8.19 11.31 2.24
N VAL A 174 -7.65 10.23 1.69
CA VAL A 174 -7.97 8.88 2.09
C VAL A 174 -7.37 8.63 3.49
N GLU A 175 -8.21 8.44 4.52
CA GLU A 175 -7.82 8.09 5.89
C GLU A 175 -6.59 7.16 5.94
N GLN A 176 -5.44 7.75 6.28
CA GLN A 176 -4.13 7.16 6.01
C GLN A 176 -3.85 5.87 6.79
N ILE A 177 -4.55 5.62 7.90
CA ILE A 177 -4.20 4.54 8.83
C ILE A 177 -4.94 3.23 8.51
N GLY A 178 -6.23 3.28 8.18
CA GLY A 178 -7.02 2.08 7.87
C GLY A 178 -6.73 1.50 6.49
N GLN A 179 -6.46 2.36 5.50
CA GLN A 179 -6.30 1.96 4.11
C GLN A 179 -4.86 1.65 3.73
N SER A 180 -3.85 2.24 4.39
CA SER A 180 -2.46 1.81 4.21
C SER A 180 -2.25 0.34 4.64
N ARG A 181 -3.03 -0.14 5.62
CA ARG A 181 -3.03 -1.56 6.03
C ARG A 181 -3.37 -2.52 4.88
N CYS A 182 -4.12 -2.10 3.86
CA CYS A 182 -4.42 -3.01 2.75
C CYS A 182 -3.17 -3.39 1.96
N PHE A 183 -2.12 -2.55 1.94
CA PHE A 183 -0.84 -2.88 1.30
C PHE A 183 0.01 -3.87 2.10
N PHE A 184 -0.28 -4.02 3.40
CA PHE A 184 0.37 -4.99 4.30
C PHE A 184 -0.51 -6.21 4.57
N SER A 185 -1.57 -6.38 3.78
CA SER A 185 -2.51 -7.48 3.88
C SER A 185 -2.81 -8.09 2.51
N PRO A 186 -3.28 -9.34 2.47
CA PRO A 186 -3.81 -9.91 1.24
C PRO A 186 -5.01 -9.10 0.74
N ILE A 187 -5.00 -8.77 -0.54
CA ILE A 187 -6.14 -8.19 -1.24
C ILE A 187 -6.64 -9.20 -2.26
N ILE A 188 -7.92 -9.57 -2.24
CA ILE A 188 -8.54 -10.31 -3.34
C ILE A 188 -9.13 -9.31 -4.33
N PHE A 189 -8.71 -9.39 -5.59
CA PHE A 189 -9.22 -8.54 -6.67
C PHE A 189 -10.00 -9.37 -7.69
N LEU A 190 -11.32 -9.17 -7.72
CA LEU A 190 -12.20 -9.84 -8.69
C LEU A 190 -12.34 -9.00 -9.96
N TYR A 191 -12.03 -9.62 -11.09
CA TYR A 191 -12.22 -9.05 -12.43
C TYR A 191 -12.98 -10.03 -13.33
N ARG A 192 -13.43 -9.56 -14.49
CA ARG A 192 -14.25 -10.34 -15.43
C ARG A 192 -13.95 -9.89 -16.85
N HIS A 193 -14.28 -10.72 -17.85
CA HIS A 193 -14.23 -10.31 -19.25
C HIS A 193 -14.96 -8.97 -19.47
N PRO A 194 -14.27 -7.90 -19.95
CA PRO A 194 -14.84 -6.55 -20.02
C PRO A 194 -16.14 -6.45 -20.82
N LEU A 195 -16.28 -7.25 -21.87
CA LEU A 195 -17.51 -7.24 -22.68
C LEU A 195 -18.73 -7.79 -21.92
N ASP A 196 -18.53 -8.79 -21.06
CA ASP A 196 -19.62 -9.26 -20.19
C ASP A 196 -19.93 -8.25 -19.07
N ILE A 197 -18.91 -7.53 -18.58
CA ILE A 197 -19.11 -6.42 -17.63
C ILE A 197 -20.07 -5.40 -18.23
N ILE A 198 -19.85 -4.97 -19.47
CA ILE A 198 -20.72 -4.00 -20.15
C ILE A 198 -22.15 -4.52 -20.32
N VAL A 199 -22.34 -5.78 -20.72
CA VAL A 199 -23.70 -6.34 -20.85
C VAL A 199 -24.39 -6.38 -19.48
N SER A 200 -23.67 -6.78 -18.44
CA SER A 200 -24.21 -6.80 -17.08
C SER A 200 -24.47 -5.39 -16.54
N GLU A 201 -23.67 -4.41 -16.95
CA GLU A 201 -23.84 -3.01 -16.62
C GLU A 201 -25.09 -2.45 -17.28
N LEU A 202 -25.29 -2.67 -18.59
CA LEU A 202 -26.49 -2.25 -19.32
C LEU A 202 -27.76 -2.75 -18.63
N ASP A 203 -27.82 -4.03 -18.30
CA ASP A 203 -28.95 -4.65 -17.60
C ASP A 203 -29.22 -4.00 -16.23
N TRP A 204 -28.17 -3.57 -15.53
CA TRP A 204 -28.31 -2.92 -14.24
C TRP A 204 -28.72 -1.46 -14.39
N CYS A 205 -28.10 -0.71 -15.31
CA CYS A 205 -28.38 0.69 -15.58
C CYS A 205 -29.79 0.90 -16.13
N LEU A 206 -30.39 -0.08 -16.79
CA LEU A 206 -31.78 0.01 -17.27
C LEU A 206 -32.82 -0.21 -16.18
N ARG A 207 -32.44 -0.50 -14.93
CA ARG A 207 -33.39 -0.60 -13.82
C ARG A 207 -33.94 0.80 -13.46
N PRO A 208 -35.24 0.91 -13.11
CA PRO A 208 -35.89 2.21 -12.88
C PRO A 208 -35.24 3.08 -11.79
N GLN A 209 -34.51 2.48 -10.85
CA GLN A 209 -33.97 3.18 -9.68
C GLN A 209 -32.59 3.79 -9.93
N ILE A 210 -32.00 3.56 -11.11
CA ILE A 210 -30.64 4.01 -11.43
C ILE A 210 -30.71 5.31 -12.22
N SER A 211 -29.96 6.34 -11.81
CA SER A 211 -30.00 7.66 -12.47
C SER A 211 -29.63 7.60 -13.96
N LEU A 212 -28.64 6.76 -14.32
CA LEU A 212 -28.24 6.55 -15.71
C LEU A 212 -29.35 5.92 -16.58
N SER A 213 -30.39 5.34 -15.96
CA SER A 213 -31.50 4.72 -16.68
C SER A 213 -32.26 5.71 -17.55
N HIS A 214 -32.44 6.96 -17.10
CA HIS A 214 -33.16 7.99 -17.87
C HIS A 214 -32.40 8.37 -19.13
N TYR A 215 -31.08 8.53 -19.01
CA TYR A 215 -30.20 8.80 -20.13
C TYR A 215 -30.24 7.66 -21.16
N LEU A 216 -30.03 6.41 -20.74
CA LEU A 216 -30.03 5.26 -21.66
C LEU A 216 -31.42 5.00 -22.26
N ARG A 217 -32.50 5.18 -21.51
CA ARG A 217 -33.88 4.99 -22.01
C ARG A 217 -34.31 6.07 -23.00
N SER A 218 -33.64 7.22 -23.03
CA SER A 218 -33.88 8.23 -24.08
C SER A 218 -33.43 7.75 -25.47
N MET A 219 -32.58 6.72 -25.52
CA MET A 219 -32.11 6.12 -26.77
C MET A 219 -33.14 5.13 -27.34
N SER A 220 -33.29 5.11 -28.66
CA SER A 220 -34.37 4.39 -29.35
C SER A 220 -34.39 2.87 -29.15
N ASP A 221 -33.24 2.26 -28.85
CA ASP A 221 -33.08 0.81 -28.78
C ASP A 221 -31.85 0.39 -27.96
N LYS A 222 -31.76 -0.91 -27.67
CA LYS A 222 -30.65 -1.51 -26.91
C LYS A 222 -29.30 -1.42 -27.61
N ASN A 223 -29.26 -1.37 -28.95
CA ASN A 223 -28.01 -1.27 -29.70
C ASN A 223 -27.36 0.09 -29.47
N LYS A 224 -28.13 1.18 -29.51
CA LYS A 224 -27.62 2.52 -29.15
C LYS A 224 -27.20 2.64 -27.69
N GLN A 225 -27.96 2.04 -26.78
CA GLN A 225 -27.63 2.01 -25.35
C GLN A 225 -26.28 1.32 -25.10
N LEU A 226 -26.06 0.17 -25.76
CA LEU A 226 -24.81 -0.57 -25.65
C LEU A 226 -23.65 0.18 -26.31
N MET A 227 -23.87 0.80 -27.47
CA MET A 227 -22.87 1.66 -28.12
C MET A 227 -22.41 2.81 -27.21
N SER A 228 -23.33 3.46 -26.50
CA SER A 228 -22.98 4.50 -25.52
C SER A 228 -22.09 3.91 -24.42
N LEU A 229 -22.43 2.76 -23.82
CA LEU A 229 -21.55 2.17 -22.80
C LEU A 229 -20.18 1.70 -23.32
N ILE A 230 -20.04 1.41 -24.62
CA ILE A 230 -18.73 1.08 -25.20
C ILE A 230 -17.85 2.34 -25.30
N ASP A 231 -18.41 3.45 -25.77
CA ASP A 231 -17.65 4.66 -26.08
C ASP A 231 -18.51 5.92 -25.90
N ASP A 232 -18.78 6.27 -24.63
CA ASP A 232 -19.45 7.53 -24.29
C ASP A 232 -18.40 8.62 -23.98
N PRO A 233 -18.32 9.69 -24.79
CA PRO A 233 -17.32 10.72 -24.58
C PRO A 233 -17.68 11.72 -23.46
N VAL A 234 -18.90 11.69 -22.93
CA VAL A 234 -19.41 12.76 -22.06
C VAL A 234 -19.80 12.26 -20.67
N ILE A 235 -20.60 11.21 -20.57
CA ILE A 235 -21.26 10.80 -19.33
C ILE A 235 -20.60 9.57 -18.72
N ALA A 236 -20.57 8.46 -19.48
CA ALA A 236 -20.19 7.17 -18.92
C ALA A 236 -18.69 6.87 -19.01
N LYS A 237 -17.91 7.68 -19.76
CA LYS A 237 -16.57 7.33 -20.29
C LYS A 237 -16.63 6.10 -21.20
N ASN A 238 -15.60 5.90 -22.02
CA ASN A 238 -15.47 4.66 -22.78
C ASN A 238 -15.12 3.47 -21.87
N ILE A 239 -15.34 2.24 -22.36
CA ILE A 239 -15.05 1.01 -21.62
C ILE A 239 -13.59 0.94 -21.17
N ARG A 240 -12.65 1.34 -22.02
CA ARG A 240 -11.21 1.28 -21.74
C ARG A 240 -10.88 2.09 -20.49
N ASP A 241 -11.30 3.34 -20.45
CA ASP A 241 -10.99 4.26 -19.35
C ASP A 241 -11.59 3.75 -18.03
N ARG A 242 -12.82 3.24 -18.08
CA ARG A 242 -13.47 2.63 -16.90
C ARG A 242 -12.75 1.39 -16.40
N MET A 243 -12.24 0.53 -17.29
CA MET A 243 -11.48 -0.64 -16.86
C MET A 243 -10.09 -0.23 -16.33
N ASN A 244 -9.45 0.75 -16.98
CA ASN A 244 -8.14 1.27 -16.60
C ASN A 244 -8.10 1.87 -15.20
N ASP A 245 -9.23 2.39 -14.72
CA ASP A 245 -9.39 2.84 -13.34
C ASP A 245 -9.13 1.71 -12.31
N TYR A 246 -9.24 0.42 -12.69
CA TYR A 246 -9.08 -0.74 -11.79
C TYR A 246 -7.86 -1.63 -12.08
N ILE A 247 -7.42 -1.77 -13.33
CA ILE A 247 -6.40 -2.78 -13.70
C ILE A 247 -5.06 -2.63 -12.95
N GLY A 248 -4.77 -1.44 -12.40
CA GLY A 248 -3.60 -1.20 -11.58
C GLY A 248 -3.48 -2.17 -10.40
N TRP A 249 -4.60 -2.71 -9.88
CA TRP A 249 -4.60 -3.72 -8.83
C TRP A 249 -3.81 -5.00 -9.22
N LEU A 250 -3.74 -5.34 -10.50
CA LEU A 250 -3.04 -6.54 -10.98
C LEU A 250 -1.52 -6.46 -10.76
N ASN A 251 -0.98 -5.26 -10.64
CA ASN A 251 0.46 -5.01 -10.53
C ASN A 251 1.01 -5.25 -9.12
N PHE A 252 0.16 -5.30 -8.10
CA PHE A 252 0.60 -5.47 -6.73
C PHE A 252 0.81 -6.95 -6.38
N LEU A 253 1.87 -7.23 -5.61
CA LEU A 253 2.24 -8.59 -5.21
C LEU A 253 1.44 -9.10 -4.00
N ASN A 254 0.84 -8.21 -3.22
CA ASN A 254 -0.09 -8.56 -2.14
C ASN A 254 -1.54 -8.71 -2.65
N VAL A 255 -1.78 -8.52 -3.95
CA VAL A 255 -3.07 -8.75 -4.59
C VAL A 255 -3.14 -10.18 -5.15
N ILE A 256 -4.28 -10.83 -4.97
CA ILE A 256 -4.66 -12.11 -5.56
C ILE A 256 -5.73 -11.82 -6.63
N PRO A 257 -5.36 -11.74 -7.91
CA PRO A 257 -6.32 -11.60 -8.99
C PRO A 257 -7.13 -12.89 -9.14
N VAL A 258 -8.45 -12.74 -9.23
CA VAL A 258 -9.39 -13.82 -9.52
C VAL A 258 -10.30 -13.37 -10.65
N SER A 259 -10.37 -14.16 -11.71
CA SER A 259 -11.36 -13.92 -12.78
C SER A 259 -12.73 -14.49 -12.38
N TYR A 260 -13.81 -13.88 -12.86
CA TYR A 260 -15.15 -14.43 -12.70
C TYR A 260 -15.28 -15.80 -13.34
N GLU A 261 -14.65 -15.96 -14.51
CA GLU A 261 -14.74 -17.13 -15.36
C GLU A 261 -14.15 -18.38 -14.71
N GLU A 262 -13.14 -18.21 -13.85
CA GLU A 262 -12.53 -19.32 -13.11
C GLU A 262 -13.22 -19.65 -11.79
N ILE A 263 -14.03 -18.75 -11.21
CA ILE A 263 -14.69 -18.96 -9.92
C ILE A 263 -16.17 -19.32 -10.05
N VAL A 264 -16.79 -19.13 -11.22
CA VAL A 264 -18.24 -19.31 -11.37
C VAL A 264 -18.69 -20.77 -11.44
N GLY A 265 -17.82 -21.68 -11.90
CA GLY A 265 -18.15 -23.10 -12.09
C GLY A 265 -19.13 -23.36 -13.24
N SER A 266 -19.43 -24.64 -13.48
CA SER A 266 -20.25 -25.12 -14.61
C SER A 266 -21.66 -24.54 -14.65
N ILE A 267 -22.26 -24.26 -13.49
CA ILE A 267 -23.62 -23.69 -13.40
C ILE A 267 -23.69 -22.29 -14.04
N GLY A 268 -22.63 -21.49 -13.91
CA GLY A 268 -22.50 -20.19 -14.58
C GLY A 268 -21.90 -20.26 -15.98
N GLY A 269 -21.68 -21.45 -16.53
CA GLY A 269 -21.03 -21.67 -17.83
C GLY A 269 -19.49 -21.74 -17.78
N GLY A 270 -18.91 -21.82 -16.57
CA GLY A 270 -17.48 -22.05 -16.35
C GLY A 270 -17.13 -23.54 -16.23
N ASP A 271 -16.08 -23.83 -15.47
CA ASP A 271 -15.55 -25.18 -15.27
C ASP A 271 -15.41 -25.48 -13.76
N ASP A 272 -16.02 -26.58 -13.28
CA ASP A 272 -15.99 -26.97 -11.87
C ASP A 272 -14.58 -27.32 -11.36
N ARG A 273 -13.75 -27.95 -12.20
CA ARG A 273 -12.36 -28.26 -11.86
C ARG A 273 -11.54 -26.97 -11.73
N LEU A 274 -11.80 -26.01 -12.62
CA LEU A 274 -11.18 -24.70 -12.54
C LEU A 274 -11.62 -23.94 -11.28
N GLN A 275 -12.90 -23.98 -10.95
CA GLN A 275 -13.45 -23.42 -9.71
C GLN A 275 -12.80 -24.03 -8.47
N ILE A 276 -12.67 -25.36 -8.39
CA ILE A 276 -11.97 -26.05 -7.30
C ILE A 276 -10.52 -25.59 -7.19
N LYS A 277 -9.79 -25.51 -8.31
CA LYS A 277 -8.40 -25.04 -8.33
C LYS A 277 -8.27 -23.58 -7.87
N THR A 278 -9.21 -22.73 -8.23
CA THR A 278 -9.25 -21.32 -7.79
C THR A 278 -9.49 -21.22 -6.28
N ILE A 279 -10.48 -21.95 -5.75
CA ILE A 279 -10.74 -22.00 -4.31
C ILE A 279 -9.51 -22.54 -3.58
N TRP A 280 -8.90 -23.61 -4.09
CA TRP A 280 -7.68 -24.18 -3.51
C TRP A 280 -6.53 -23.16 -3.47
N SER A 281 -6.34 -22.41 -4.56
CA SER A 281 -5.38 -21.31 -4.59
C SER A 281 -5.64 -20.25 -3.52
N LEU A 282 -6.91 -19.89 -3.29
CA LEU A 282 -7.26 -18.90 -2.28
C LEU A 282 -6.97 -19.43 -0.88
N LEU A 283 -7.35 -20.68 -0.57
CA LEU A 283 -7.07 -21.31 0.72
C LEU A 283 -5.56 -21.36 1.00
N LEU A 284 -4.76 -21.76 0.02
CA LEU A 284 -3.29 -21.83 0.14
C LEU A 284 -2.66 -20.45 0.36
N LYS A 285 -3.05 -19.43 -0.43
CA LYS A 285 -2.43 -18.09 -0.34
C LYS A 285 -2.87 -17.31 0.88
N LEU A 286 -4.12 -17.49 1.31
CA LEU A 286 -4.68 -16.80 2.47
C LEU A 286 -4.46 -17.57 3.78
N HIS A 287 -3.92 -18.78 3.70
CA HIS A 287 -3.71 -19.68 4.83
C HIS A 287 -5.01 -19.98 5.58
N ILE A 288 -6.09 -20.27 4.84
CA ILE A 288 -7.42 -20.55 5.39
C ILE A 288 -7.64 -22.07 5.39
N PRO A 289 -7.94 -22.72 6.54
CA PRO A 289 -8.26 -24.14 6.56
C PRO A 289 -9.60 -24.43 5.87
N GLY A 290 -9.74 -25.62 5.29
CA GLY A 290 -11.01 -26.06 4.72
C GLY A 290 -10.86 -26.95 3.48
N SER A 291 -12.01 -27.36 2.94
CA SER A 291 -12.09 -28.14 1.71
C SER A 291 -12.61 -27.28 0.56
N PRO A 292 -11.92 -27.23 -0.59
CA PRO A 292 -12.44 -26.57 -1.78
C PRO A 292 -13.82 -27.06 -2.19
N GLU A 293 -14.09 -28.36 -2.07
CA GLU A 293 -15.36 -28.96 -2.48
C GLU A 293 -16.52 -28.53 -1.57
N GLN A 294 -16.28 -28.42 -0.27
CA GLN A 294 -17.30 -27.93 0.67
C GLN A 294 -17.59 -26.45 0.43
N ILE A 295 -16.56 -25.63 0.20
CA ILE A 295 -16.73 -24.19 -0.09
C ILE A 295 -17.46 -24.00 -1.42
N ARG A 296 -17.13 -24.80 -2.44
CA ARG A 296 -17.78 -24.78 -3.76
C ARG A 296 -19.30 -24.87 -3.67
N GLN A 297 -19.81 -25.75 -2.82
CA GLN A 297 -21.24 -25.97 -2.61
C GLN A 297 -21.98 -24.73 -2.09
N HIS A 298 -21.26 -23.77 -1.50
CA HIS A 298 -21.84 -22.54 -0.94
C HIS A 298 -21.66 -21.31 -1.84
N LEU A 299 -20.76 -21.36 -2.83
CA LEU A 299 -20.45 -20.20 -3.69
C LEU A 299 -21.62 -19.82 -4.61
N TYR A 300 -22.32 -20.82 -5.13
CA TYR A 300 -23.41 -20.57 -6.06
C TYR A 300 -24.75 -20.52 -5.32
N ASN A 301 -25.46 -19.40 -5.46
CA ASN A 301 -26.79 -19.21 -4.88
C ASN A 301 -27.80 -18.90 -5.99
N GLU A 302 -28.59 -19.89 -6.41
CA GLU A 302 -29.63 -19.75 -7.43
C GLU A 302 -30.63 -18.62 -7.15
N HIS A 303 -30.86 -18.31 -5.87
CA HIS A 303 -31.81 -17.31 -5.44
C HIS A 303 -31.22 -15.89 -5.42
N SER A 304 -29.91 -15.70 -5.65
CA SER A 304 -29.40 -14.34 -5.72
C SER A 304 -29.84 -13.64 -7.02
N PRO A 305 -30.40 -12.41 -6.94
CA PRO A 305 -30.93 -11.67 -8.10
C PRO A 305 -29.93 -11.43 -9.24
N THR A 306 -28.64 -11.66 -8.98
CA THR A 306 -27.56 -11.44 -9.95
C THR A 306 -27.19 -12.71 -10.73
N PHE A 307 -27.55 -13.91 -10.25
CA PHE A 307 -27.11 -15.17 -10.86
C PHE A 307 -27.92 -15.63 -12.06
N SER A 308 -29.21 -15.34 -12.11
CA SER A 308 -30.07 -15.72 -13.24
C SER A 308 -29.59 -15.19 -14.59
N LYS A 309 -28.74 -14.15 -14.60
CA LYS A 309 -28.17 -13.52 -15.80
C LYS A 309 -26.65 -13.51 -15.87
N GLY A 310 -25.97 -14.07 -14.86
CA GLY A 310 -24.52 -13.93 -14.65
C GLY A 310 -23.62 -14.72 -15.59
N LYS A 311 -24.14 -15.51 -16.53
CA LYS A 311 -23.37 -16.48 -17.34
C LYS A 311 -22.19 -15.87 -18.10
N ILE A 312 -21.11 -16.64 -18.22
CA ILE A 312 -19.94 -16.30 -19.05
C ILE A 312 -20.34 -16.20 -20.53
N GLY A 313 -19.76 -15.26 -21.27
CA GLY A 313 -19.84 -15.18 -22.73
C GLY A 313 -21.18 -14.64 -23.24
N ARG A 314 -22.00 -14.06 -22.36
CA ARG A 314 -23.31 -13.50 -22.72
C ARG A 314 -23.18 -12.39 -23.76
N TYR A 315 -22.07 -11.65 -23.75
CA TYR A 315 -21.79 -10.62 -24.75
C TYR A 315 -21.88 -11.15 -26.19
N LYS A 316 -21.56 -12.42 -26.47
CA LYS A 316 -21.61 -12.99 -27.83
C LYS A 316 -23.02 -12.98 -28.43
N GLY A 317 -24.05 -13.13 -27.60
CA GLY A 317 -25.45 -13.09 -28.03
C GLY A 317 -26.05 -11.69 -28.12
N VAL A 318 -25.31 -10.65 -27.69
CA VAL A 318 -25.80 -9.26 -27.60
C VAL A 318 -25.02 -8.33 -28.54
N PHE A 319 -23.73 -8.58 -28.72
CA PHE A 319 -22.85 -7.75 -29.54
C PHE A 319 -23.14 -7.95 -31.03
N THR A 320 -23.14 -6.85 -31.77
CA THR A 320 -23.33 -6.81 -33.23
C THR A 320 -21.98 -6.51 -33.88
N LYS A 321 -21.90 -6.61 -35.21
CA LYS A 321 -20.68 -6.25 -35.95
C LYS A 321 -20.26 -4.81 -35.64
N ASP A 322 -21.22 -3.90 -35.50
CA ASP A 322 -20.96 -2.48 -35.23
C ASP A 322 -20.35 -2.28 -33.84
N HIS A 323 -20.85 -3.01 -32.81
CA HIS A 323 -20.25 -2.99 -31.48
C HIS A 323 -18.78 -3.43 -31.50
N TYR A 324 -18.48 -4.54 -32.19
CA TYR A 324 -17.10 -5.00 -32.33
C TYR A 324 -16.23 -4.05 -33.14
N ASN A 325 -16.76 -3.45 -34.20
CA ASN A 325 -16.03 -2.44 -34.98
C ASN A 325 -15.68 -1.23 -34.11
N LYS A 326 -16.63 -0.75 -33.30
CA LYS A 326 -16.42 0.35 -32.37
C LYS A 326 -15.36 0.01 -31.32
N LEU A 327 -15.42 -1.19 -30.73
CA LEU A 327 -14.40 -1.67 -29.79
C LEU A 327 -13.01 -1.71 -30.41
N ARG A 328 -12.87 -2.21 -31.64
CA ARG A 328 -11.57 -2.31 -32.33
C ARG A 328 -10.90 -0.96 -32.58
N LEU A 329 -11.66 0.14 -32.56
CA LEU A 329 -11.11 1.49 -32.69
C LEU A 329 -10.47 1.99 -31.39
N LEU A 330 -10.78 1.37 -30.24
CA LEU A 330 -10.14 1.70 -28.97
C LEU A 330 -8.79 0.96 -28.86
N PRO A 331 -7.80 1.52 -28.15
CA PRO A 331 -6.64 0.74 -27.71
C PRO A 331 -7.08 -0.46 -26.86
N GLN A 332 -6.51 -1.64 -27.11
CA GLN A 332 -6.92 -2.90 -26.47
C GLN A 332 -6.06 -3.28 -25.25
N ASP A 333 -5.21 -2.38 -24.79
CA ASP A 333 -4.33 -2.56 -23.62
C ASP A 333 -5.09 -3.04 -22.37
N PHE A 334 -6.29 -2.50 -22.11
CA PHE A 334 -7.12 -2.94 -20.98
C PHE A 334 -7.54 -4.42 -21.08
N MET A 335 -7.85 -4.92 -22.28
CA MET A 335 -8.17 -6.33 -22.51
C MET A 335 -6.93 -7.19 -22.33
N GLU A 336 -5.81 -6.79 -22.93
CA GLU A 336 -4.53 -7.52 -22.90
C GLU A 336 -3.99 -7.66 -21.46
N VAL A 337 -4.02 -6.58 -20.68
CA VAL A 337 -3.59 -6.57 -19.28
C VAL A 337 -4.44 -7.54 -18.43
N MET A 338 -5.74 -7.63 -18.71
CA MET A 338 -6.63 -8.61 -18.05
C MET A 338 -6.56 -10.02 -18.65
N GLY A 339 -5.79 -10.22 -19.73
CA GLY A 339 -5.57 -11.52 -20.38
C GLY A 339 -6.67 -11.92 -21.35
N TYR A 340 -7.45 -10.96 -21.85
CA TYR A 340 -8.52 -11.16 -22.82
C TYR A 340 -8.15 -10.60 -24.19
N GLY A 341 -8.91 -11.01 -25.21
CA GLY A 341 -8.85 -10.43 -26.54
C GLY A 341 -10.24 -10.34 -27.16
N ILE A 342 -10.37 -9.57 -28.24
CA ILE A 342 -11.60 -9.57 -29.04
C ILE A 342 -11.65 -10.90 -29.81
N GLY A 343 -12.46 -11.87 -29.35
CA GLY A 343 -12.55 -13.18 -29.97
C GLY A 343 -13.34 -14.20 -29.15
N ASP A 344 -13.16 -15.48 -29.46
CA ASP A 344 -13.97 -16.55 -28.88
C ASP A 344 -13.53 -17.05 -27.50
N GLU A 345 -12.34 -16.70 -27.06
CA GLU A 345 -11.82 -17.08 -25.74
C GLU A 345 -12.45 -16.23 -24.64
N TYR A 346 -13.23 -16.86 -23.78
CA TYR A 346 -13.82 -16.20 -22.61
C TYR A 346 -12.92 -16.27 -21.38
N LEU A 347 -12.03 -17.26 -21.29
CA LEU A 347 -11.13 -17.43 -20.15
C LEU A 347 -9.90 -16.52 -20.29
N SER A 348 -9.52 -15.82 -19.22
CA SER A 348 -8.30 -15.02 -19.20
C SER A 348 -7.07 -15.90 -19.34
N LYS A 349 -6.14 -15.50 -20.22
CA LYS A 349 -4.84 -16.15 -20.40
C LYS A 349 -3.95 -16.07 -19.16
N HIS A 350 -4.23 -15.14 -18.24
CA HIS A 350 -3.46 -14.95 -17.02
C HIS A 350 -3.90 -15.85 -15.87
N VAL A 351 -5.02 -16.59 -16.00
CA VAL A 351 -5.61 -17.43 -14.94
C VAL A 351 -4.57 -18.36 -14.31
N GLU A 352 -3.84 -19.12 -15.12
CA GLU A 352 -2.86 -20.08 -14.59
C GLU A 352 -1.68 -19.37 -13.91
N GLY A 353 -1.19 -18.29 -14.51
CA GLY A 353 -0.11 -17.48 -13.96
C GLY A 353 -0.50 -16.84 -12.63
N PHE A 354 -1.67 -16.22 -12.54
CA PHE A 354 -2.17 -15.61 -11.31
C PHE A 354 -2.48 -16.63 -10.24
N ARG A 355 -3.04 -17.80 -10.57
CA ARG A 355 -3.25 -18.88 -9.61
C ARG A 355 -1.94 -19.33 -8.96
N LYS A 356 -0.88 -19.51 -9.76
CA LYS A 356 0.44 -19.95 -9.28
C LYS A 356 1.32 -18.83 -8.74
N ARG A 357 0.94 -17.56 -8.92
CA ARG A 357 1.71 -16.41 -8.44
C ARG A 357 1.77 -16.39 -6.91
N PRO A 358 2.96 -16.41 -6.29
CA PRO A 358 3.10 -16.25 -4.85
C PRO A 358 2.55 -14.91 -4.37
N LEU A 359 1.93 -14.92 -3.19
CA LEU A 359 1.56 -13.70 -2.48
C LEU A 359 2.82 -13.14 -1.81
N SER A 360 3.15 -11.88 -2.06
CA SER A 360 4.22 -11.18 -1.34
C SER A 360 3.62 -10.03 -0.57
N ILE A 361 3.76 -10.08 0.74
CA ILE A 361 3.38 -9.01 1.65
C ILE A 361 4.66 -8.54 2.29
N ASP A 362 5.04 -7.29 2.03
CA ASP A 362 6.17 -6.70 2.70
C ASP A 362 5.77 -6.49 4.17
N ILE A 363 6.45 -7.21 5.06
CA ILE A 363 6.23 -7.07 6.50
C ILE A 363 6.83 -5.73 6.90
N VAL A 364 6.02 -4.68 6.85
CA VAL A 364 6.28 -3.49 7.65
C VAL A 364 5.76 -3.81 9.04
N ASP A 365 6.63 -3.68 10.04
CA ASP A 365 6.33 -4.01 11.43
C ASP A 365 4.97 -3.43 11.84
N SER A 366 4.00 -4.31 12.09
CA SER A 366 2.63 -3.94 12.46
C SER A 366 2.56 -3.12 13.75
N SER A 367 3.65 -3.13 14.54
CA SER A 367 3.84 -2.21 15.67
C SER A 367 3.69 -0.74 15.26
N ASN A 368 3.99 -0.40 14.00
CA ASN A 368 3.82 0.95 13.49
C ASN A 368 2.35 1.38 13.38
N PHE A 369 1.37 0.47 13.38
CA PHE A 369 -0.05 0.80 13.22
C PHE A 369 -0.89 0.56 14.48
N SER A 370 -0.26 0.26 15.61
CA SER A 370 -0.89 0.22 16.93
C SER A 370 -0.43 1.45 17.72
N PRO A 371 -1.33 2.19 18.40
CA PRO A 371 -0.93 3.34 19.19
C PRO A 371 0.03 2.88 20.31
N GLN A 372 1.27 3.35 20.25
CA GLN A 372 2.27 3.05 21.26
C GLN A 372 2.48 4.29 22.12
N LEU A 373 2.10 4.23 23.40
CA LEU A 373 2.47 5.26 24.36
C LEU A 373 3.99 5.25 24.52
N LEU A 374 4.63 6.37 24.19
CA LEU A 374 6.07 6.54 24.32
C LEU A 374 6.44 7.29 25.60
N GLU A 375 5.72 8.36 25.91
CA GLU A 375 6.02 9.18 27.08
C GLU A 375 4.74 9.83 27.62
N THR A 376 4.70 10.02 28.93
CA THR A 376 3.73 10.89 29.60
C THR A 376 4.48 12.09 30.14
N THR A 377 4.16 13.29 29.65
CA THR A 377 4.84 14.51 30.04
C THR A 377 4.30 15.05 31.35
N GLU A 378 5.15 15.77 32.09
CA GLU A 378 4.77 16.45 33.33
C GLU A 378 3.68 17.51 33.13
N SER A 379 3.55 18.02 31.89
CA SER A 379 2.51 18.96 31.46
C SER A 379 1.13 18.32 31.19
N GLY A 380 0.95 17.02 31.46
CA GLY A 380 -0.34 16.34 31.35
C GLY A 380 -0.69 15.87 29.94
N PHE A 381 0.32 15.58 29.12
CA PHE A 381 0.13 15.03 27.77
C PHE A 381 0.76 13.63 27.65
N ASN A 382 0.23 12.82 26.76
CA ASN A 382 0.80 11.57 26.31
C ASN A 382 1.36 11.75 24.90
N ILE A 383 2.59 11.32 24.66
CA ILE A 383 3.18 11.22 23.34
C ILE A 383 2.97 9.80 22.84
N VAL A 384 2.20 9.65 21.77
CA VAL A 384 1.80 8.36 21.20
C VAL A 384 2.36 8.23 19.78
N LYS A 385 3.03 7.11 19.48
CA LYS A 385 3.44 6.79 18.12
C LYS A 385 2.36 5.98 17.42
N LEU A 386 1.93 6.41 16.23
CA LEU A 386 0.94 5.74 15.40
C LEU A 386 1.18 6.05 13.92
N GLY A 387 1.16 5.04 13.06
CA GLY A 387 1.39 5.18 11.62
C GLY A 387 2.76 5.75 11.24
N GLY A 388 3.77 5.62 12.12
CA GLY A 388 5.07 6.28 11.94
C GLY A 388 5.09 7.78 12.23
N GLN A 389 3.98 8.34 12.74
CA GLN A 389 3.89 9.71 13.24
C GLN A 389 3.76 9.73 14.77
N TYR A 390 3.98 10.89 15.36
CA TYR A 390 3.93 11.14 16.79
C TYR A 390 2.80 12.11 17.12
N TYR A 391 1.96 11.76 18.08
CA TYR A 391 0.79 12.55 18.47
C TYR A 391 0.92 12.96 19.92
N VAL A 392 0.55 14.21 20.21
CA VAL A 392 0.46 14.75 21.56
C VAL A 392 -1.00 14.73 21.99
N VAL A 393 -1.29 14.02 23.07
CA VAL A 393 -2.66 13.73 23.51
C VAL A 393 -2.85 14.24 24.94
N PRO A 394 -3.72 15.22 25.20
CA PRO A 394 -4.02 15.65 26.57
C PRO A 394 -4.61 14.48 27.38
N HIS A 395 -4.28 14.41 28.67
CA HIS A 395 -4.89 13.43 29.56
C HIS A 395 -6.41 13.60 29.62
N GLY A 396 -7.15 12.49 29.58
CA GLY A 396 -8.61 12.48 29.67
C GLY A 396 -9.35 12.81 28.37
N VAL A 397 -8.64 13.02 27.26
CA VAL A 397 -9.24 13.24 25.93
C VAL A 397 -9.10 11.96 25.09
N GLU A 398 -10.21 11.45 24.55
CA GLU A 398 -10.17 10.42 23.51
C GLU A 398 -9.74 11.05 22.18
N LEU A 399 -8.71 10.50 21.56
CA LEU A 399 -8.22 10.92 20.24
C LEU A 399 -9.27 10.59 19.18
N ILE A 400 -9.95 11.61 18.66
CA ILE A 400 -10.66 11.53 17.39
C ILE A 400 -9.65 11.95 16.31
N THR A 401 -9.17 10.98 15.54
CA THR A 401 -8.01 11.09 14.63
C THR A 401 -8.17 12.07 13.47
N SER A 402 -9.32 12.73 13.31
CA SER A 402 -9.60 13.67 12.22
C SER A 402 -9.02 15.06 12.43
N ASP A 403 -8.72 15.47 13.68
CA ASP A 403 -8.56 16.89 14.01
C ASP A 403 -7.16 17.29 14.56
N VAL A 404 -6.22 16.34 14.70
CA VAL A 404 -4.89 16.61 15.29
C VAL A 404 -3.78 16.21 14.31
N GLY A 405 -3.02 17.21 13.83
CA GLY A 405 -1.85 16.97 12.98
C GLY A 405 -0.74 16.24 13.75
N GLY A 406 -0.22 15.16 13.18
CA GLY A 406 0.89 14.38 13.74
C GLY A 406 2.24 15.03 13.47
N PHE A 407 3.17 14.88 14.42
CA PHE A 407 4.58 15.24 14.28
C PHE A 407 5.36 14.13 13.58
N ARG A 408 6.41 14.50 12.82
CA ARG A 408 7.25 13.54 12.08
C ARG A 408 8.35 12.92 12.95
N THR A 409 8.75 13.59 14.02
CA THR A 409 9.80 13.11 14.94
C THR A 409 9.29 13.13 16.39
N PHE A 410 9.89 12.29 17.23
CA PHE A 410 9.58 12.23 18.66
C PHE A 410 9.97 13.53 19.36
N GLU A 411 11.12 14.09 18.97
CA GLU A 411 11.65 15.33 19.51
C GLU A 411 10.75 16.52 19.20
N ASP A 412 10.17 16.63 17.99
CA ASP A 412 9.22 17.69 17.66
C ASP A 412 7.96 17.61 18.54
N ALA A 413 7.43 16.39 18.74
CA ALA A 413 6.28 16.16 19.62
C ALA A 413 6.59 16.53 21.08
N LYS A 414 7.81 16.23 21.53
CA LYS A 414 8.28 16.58 22.88
C LYS A 414 8.47 18.08 23.05
N MET A 415 9.03 18.75 22.05
CA MET A 415 9.22 20.21 22.06
C MET A 415 7.90 20.98 22.08
N ALA A 416 6.85 20.44 21.46
CA ALA A 416 5.52 21.05 21.42
C ALA A 416 4.83 21.11 22.80
N VAL A 417 5.26 20.31 23.78
CA VAL A 417 4.65 20.22 25.12
C VAL A 417 5.52 20.79 26.25
N LEU A 418 6.67 21.36 25.91
CA LEU A 418 7.55 22.04 26.88
C LEU A 418 7.06 23.45 27.17
N THR A 419 7.22 23.88 28.42
CA THR A 419 7.11 25.30 28.80
C THR A 419 8.25 26.12 28.18
N GLU A 420 8.07 27.42 27.93
CA GLU A 420 9.13 28.28 27.36
C GLU A 420 10.44 28.22 28.15
N GLU A 421 10.34 28.11 29.48
CA GLU A 421 11.49 28.04 30.38
C GLU A 421 12.26 26.71 30.24
N SER A 422 11.52 25.60 30.11
CA SER A 422 12.10 24.26 29.87
C SER A 422 12.70 24.17 28.46
N ARG A 423 12.06 24.81 27.48
CA ARG A 423 12.54 24.89 26.09
C ARG A 423 13.89 25.62 26.00
N LYS A 424 14.06 26.73 26.72
CA LYS A 424 15.34 27.47 26.78
C LYS A 424 16.46 26.63 27.41
N LYS A 425 16.16 25.88 28.46
CA LYS A 425 17.13 25.03 29.15
C LYS A 425 17.65 23.88 28.27
N VAL A 426 16.76 23.18 27.57
CA VAL A 426 17.12 22.10 26.63
C VAL A 426 17.96 22.61 25.46
N LEU A 427 17.63 23.79 24.91
CA LEU A 427 18.42 24.44 23.87
C LEU A 427 19.84 24.79 24.36
N GLU A 428 19.97 25.23 25.61
CA GLU A 428 21.26 25.61 26.20
C GLU A 428 22.16 24.40 26.49
N GLU A 429 21.58 23.28 26.96
CA GLU A 429 22.28 22.01 27.16
C GLU A 429 22.73 21.40 25.82
N THR A 430 21.86 21.43 24.81
CA THR A 430 22.18 20.98 23.45
C THR A 430 23.33 21.80 22.86
N ARG A 431 23.33 23.12 23.09
CA ARG A 431 24.41 24.02 22.63
C ARG A 431 25.76 23.66 23.24
N LYS A 432 25.82 23.32 24.53
CA LYS A 432 27.07 22.91 25.21
C LYS A 432 27.62 21.61 24.62
N LYS A 433 26.75 20.63 24.37
CA LYS A 433 27.14 19.35 23.78
C LYS A 433 27.75 19.48 22.38
N VAL A 434 27.16 20.34 21.53
CA VAL A 434 27.68 20.60 20.17
C VAL A 434 29.08 21.23 20.21
N ILE A 435 29.34 22.14 21.15
CA ILE A 435 30.66 22.76 21.31
C ILE A 435 31.72 21.71 21.70
N GLU A 436 31.35 20.76 22.56
CA GLU A 436 32.26 19.72 23.04
C GLU A 436 32.58 18.68 21.95
N GLU A 437 31.57 18.21 21.22
CA GLU A 437 31.75 17.31 20.07
C GLU A 437 32.57 17.96 18.95
N THR A 438 32.43 19.29 18.75
CA THR A 438 33.23 20.06 17.78
C THR A 438 34.71 20.06 18.09
N ARG A 439 35.08 20.08 19.37
CA ARG A 439 36.48 20.00 19.78
C ARG A 439 37.05 18.60 19.57
N GLU A 440 36.25 17.56 19.79
CA GLU A 440 36.69 16.18 19.59
C GLU A 440 36.85 15.82 18.11
N ILE A 441 35.91 16.18 17.25
CA ILE A 441 35.95 15.78 15.82
C ILE A 441 37.12 16.42 15.06
N LEU A 442 37.51 17.63 15.45
CA LEU A 442 38.52 18.40 14.73
C LEU A 442 39.94 18.25 15.30
N TYR A 443 40.07 17.87 16.57
CA TYR A 443 41.36 17.81 17.25
C TYR A 443 41.60 16.51 18.04
N GLY A 444 40.61 15.60 18.09
CA GLY A 444 40.69 14.28 18.70
C GLY A 444 41.51 13.30 17.86
N ARG A 445 42.83 13.31 18.07
CA ARG A 445 43.81 12.26 17.71
C ARG A 445 43.59 11.50 16.38
N ASN A 446 44.13 12.06 15.30
CA ASN A 446 45.13 11.37 14.46
C ASN A 446 45.73 12.38 13.46
N LYS A 447 47.01 12.73 13.63
CA LYS A 447 47.73 13.65 12.73
C LYS A 447 48.18 13.00 11.40
N ASP A 448 47.91 11.71 11.22
CA ASP A 448 48.54 10.90 10.16
C ASP A 448 47.63 10.61 8.95
N LEU A 449 46.44 11.22 8.87
CA LEU A 449 45.54 11.10 7.71
C LEU A 449 45.20 12.49 7.18
N GLN A 450 45.95 12.94 6.17
CA GLN A 450 45.56 14.08 5.32
C GLN A 450 44.33 13.66 4.49
N LEU A 451 43.13 13.84 5.06
CA LEU A 451 41.87 13.72 4.33
C LEU A 451 41.41 15.12 3.93
N SER A 452 41.22 15.36 2.64
CA SER A 452 40.67 16.63 2.14
C SER A 452 39.18 16.75 2.51
N PRO A 453 38.70 17.94 2.89
CA PRO A 453 37.28 18.16 3.16
C PRO A 453 36.44 17.91 1.90
N VAL A 454 35.35 17.16 2.03
CA VAL A 454 34.43 16.83 0.94
C VAL A 454 33.09 17.48 1.22
N LEU A 455 32.61 18.34 0.33
CA LEU A 455 31.24 18.86 0.41
C LEU A 455 30.26 17.71 0.17
N VAL A 456 29.39 17.47 1.15
CA VAL A 456 28.38 16.40 1.10
C VAL A 456 27.09 16.95 0.51
N GLU A 457 26.55 18.02 1.08
CA GLU A 457 25.34 18.69 0.60
C GLU A 457 25.20 20.10 1.20
N SER A 458 24.22 20.87 0.70
CA SER A 458 23.77 22.11 1.32
C SER A 458 22.41 21.89 2.01
N TYR A 459 22.27 22.34 3.26
CA TYR A 459 21.08 22.15 4.09
C TYR A 459 20.76 23.41 4.91
N LYS A 460 19.57 23.99 4.73
CA LYS A 460 19.06 25.20 5.43
C LYS A 460 20.09 26.35 5.55
N CYS A 461 20.72 26.71 4.44
CA CYS A 461 21.77 27.75 4.33
C CYS A 461 23.13 27.39 4.96
N PHE A 462 23.37 26.11 5.25
CA PHE A 462 24.67 25.58 5.63
C PHE A 462 25.23 24.65 4.54
N ASN A 463 26.53 24.66 4.37
CA ASN A 463 27.26 23.63 3.63
C ASN A 463 27.72 22.56 4.63
N ILE A 464 27.25 21.33 4.44
CA ILE A 464 27.66 20.17 5.23
C ILE A 464 28.86 19.53 4.53
N ILE A 465 29.97 19.46 5.25
CA ILE A 465 31.28 19.03 4.77
C ILE A 465 31.71 17.84 5.61
N GLN A 466 32.09 16.75 4.99
CA GLN A 466 32.74 15.63 5.66
C GLN A 466 34.23 15.95 5.79
N TYR A 467 34.74 15.93 7.02
CA TYR A 467 36.13 16.19 7.31
C TYR A 467 36.58 15.33 8.50
N MET A 468 37.69 14.61 8.34
CA MET A 468 38.14 13.59 9.29
C MET A 468 37.05 12.53 9.57
N SER A 469 36.75 12.24 10.84
CA SER A 469 35.76 11.24 11.26
C SER A 469 34.35 11.81 11.46
N GLY A 470 34.09 13.06 11.06
CA GLY A 470 32.80 13.71 11.30
C GLY A 470 32.35 14.65 10.19
N TYR A 471 31.28 15.38 10.50
CA TYR A 471 30.62 16.33 9.62
C TYR A 471 30.68 17.72 10.23
N ILE A 472 30.97 18.72 9.40
CA ILE A 472 31.00 20.13 9.75
C ILE A 472 29.93 20.83 8.91
N ALA A 473 29.02 21.55 9.55
CA ALA A 473 28.10 22.45 8.87
C ALA A 473 28.58 23.89 9.02
N ILE A 474 28.83 24.57 7.90
CA ILE A 474 29.28 25.96 7.88
C ILE A 474 28.23 26.80 7.17
N SER A 475 27.80 27.89 7.81
CA SER A 475 26.84 28.82 7.22
C SER A 475 27.42 29.41 5.93
N GLN A 476 26.62 29.40 4.87
CA GLN A 476 27.00 29.92 3.56
C GLN A 476 27.33 31.42 3.59
N ILE A 477 26.87 32.14 4.62
CA ILE A 477 27.13 33.57 4.83
C ILE A 477 28.58 33.84 5.26
N VAL A 478 29.29 32.84 5.80
CA VAL A 478 30.68 33.02 6.27
C VAL A 478 31.65 33.25 5.09
N GLY A 479 31.28 32.84 3.88
CA GLY A 479 32.12 32.93 2.69
C GLY A 479 33.16 31.81 2.59
N ASP A 480 34.19 32.03 1.77
CA ASP A 480 35.24 31.04 1.53
C ASP A 480 36.09 30.83 2.80
N ILE A 481 36.08 29.60 3.32
CA ILE A 481 36.87 29.20 4.49
C ILE A 481 37.81 28.07 4.09
N ASP A 482 39.10 28.24 4.37
CA ASP A 482 40.08 27.17 4.29
C ASP A 482 40.07 26.33 5.57
N LEU A 483 39.34 25.21 5.52
CA LEU A 483 39.22 24.26 6.63
C LEU A 483 40.52 23.54 6.98
N GLN A 484 41.52 23.54 6.10
CA GLN A 484 42.81 22.90 6.36
C GLN A 484 43.73 23.78 7.21
N ASN A 485 43.52 25.11 7.19
CA ASN A 485 44.37 26.11 7.84
C ASN A 485 43.63 27.00 8.86
N ILE A 486 42.35 26.72 9.16
CA ILE A 486 41.57 27.50 10.11
C ILE A 486 42.13 27.42 11.54
N LYS A 487 42.23 28.55 12.23
CA LYS A 487 42.67 28.59 13.63
C LYS A 487 41.53 28.22 14.57
N LEU A 488 41.87 27.57 15.68
CA LEU A 488 40.93 27.14 16.73
C LEU A 488 40.09 28.28 17.29
N SER A 489 40.68 29.47 17.44
CA SER A 489 40.00 30.69 17.89
C SER A 489 38.92 31.17 16.93
N ASP A 490 39.16 31.00 15.62
CA ASP A 490 38.25 31.48 14.58
C ASP A 490 37.05 30.54 14.46
N LEU A 491 37.29 29.24 14.65
CA LEU A 491 36.24 28.24 14.66
C LEU A 491 35.38 28.27 15.94
N ASP A 492 35.99 28.44 17.11
CA ASP A 492 35.25 28.64 18.37
C ASP A 492 34.36 29.89 18.24
N LYS A 493 34.85 30.95 17.60
CA LYS A 493 34.06 32.15 17.31
C LYS A 493 32.90 31.87 16.34
N LEU A 494 33.12 31.12 15.26
CA LEU A 494 32.04 30.73 14.34
C LEU A 494 30.98 29.86 15.00
N THR A 495 31.39 28.99 15.92
CA THR A 495 30.47 28.11 16.67
C THR A 495 29.66 28.91 17.70
N GLN A 496 30.30 29.86 18.39
CA GLN A 496 29.64 30.80 19.29
C GLN A 496 28.64 31.71 18.56
N ASP A 497 29.02 32.18 17.37
CA ASP A 497 28.22 33.02 16.47
C ASP A 497 27.13 32.21 15.71
N ARG A 498 26.97 30.91 16.01
CA ARG A 498 25.98 30.00 15.39
C ARG A 498 26.14 29.83 13.87
N LYS A 499 27.35 30.01 13.37
CA LYS A 499 27.71 29.91 11.94
C LYS A 499 28.46 28.62 11.61
N CYS A 500 28.79 27.82 12.62
CA CYS A 500 29.44 26.53 12.48
C CYS A 500 28.86 25.52 13.48
N TYR A 501 28.62 24.29 13.02
CA TYR A 501 28.25 23.15 13.86
C TYR A 501 29.08 21.93 13.44
N THR A 502 29.25 20.96 14.33
CA THR A 502 29.79 19.65 13.95
C THR A 502 29.03 18.52 14.61
N ALA A 503 29.15 17.33 14.03
CA ALA A 503 28.60 16.11 14.60
C ALA A 503 29.29 14.87 14.01
N SER A 504 29.18 13.74 14.70
CA SER A 504 29.72 12.45 14.23
C SER A 504 28.87 11.79 13.12
N SER A 505 27.67 12.31 12.83
CA SER A 505 26.79 11.77 11.79
C SER A 505 26.04 12.87 11.02
N ILE A 506 25.66 12.55 9.78
CA ILE A 506 24.87 13.45 8.92
C ILE A 506 23.45 13.72 9.48
N PHE A 507 22.90 12.78 10.26
CA PHE A 507 21.61 12.96 10.91
C PHE A 507 21.73 13.96 12.06
N SER A 508 22.75 13.78 12.92
CA SER A 508 23.01 14.65 14.08
C SER A 508 23.31 16.09 13.65
N ILE A 509 24.10 16.29 12.58
CA ILE A 509 24.42 17.65 12.10
C ILE A 509 23.18 18.38 11.56
N LYS A 510 22.29 17.67 10.84
CA LYS A 510 21.02 18.24 10.36
C LYS A 510 20.08 18.56 11.51
N PHE A 511 20.00 17.68 12.50
CA PHE A 511 19.24 17.91 13.73
C PHE A 511 19.74 19.17 14.47
N TYR A 512 21.05 19.38 14.59
CA TYR A 512 21.60 20.59 15.21
C TYR A 512 21.28 21.85 14.45
N ILE A 513 21.34 21.82 13.11
CA ILE A 513 20.87 22.93 12.28
C ILE A 513 19.39 23.20 12.58
N ASP A 514 18.54 22.18 12.51
CA ASP A 514 17.09 22.31 12.69
C ASP A 514 16.68 22.87 14.05
N VAL A 515 17.38 22.47 15.12
CA VAL A 515 17.08 22.86 16.50
C VAL A 515 17.72 24.19 16.88
N LEU A 516 18.96 24.46 16.45
CA LEU A 516 19.74 25.62 16.92
C LEU A 516 19.62 26.85 16.01
N THR A 517 19.13 26.71 14.78
CA THR A 517 18.86 27.85 13.88
C THR A 517 17.41 28.31 13.92
N HIS A 518 16.57 27.75 14.80
CA HIS A 518 15.15 28.08 14.91
C HIS A 518 14.89 29.56 15.26
N ASP A 519 15.85 30.24 15.90
CA ASP A 519 15.76 31.64 16.35
C ASP A 519 16.78 32.60 15.69
N MET A 520 17.38 32.26 14.53
CA MET A 520 18.38 33.12 13.90
C MET A 520 17.76 34.13 12.92
N GLU A 521 17.60 35.39 13.35
CA GLU A 521 17.22 36.54 12.51
C GLU A 521 18.09 36.73 11.24
N SER A 522 19.32 36.20 11.21
CA SER A 522 20.24 36.38 10.08
C SER A 522 20.09 35.38 8.92
N CYS A 523 19.34 34.28 9.08
CA CYS A 523 18.93 33.42 7.96
C CYS A 523 17.55 33.80 7.38
N HIS A 524 17.02 34.93 7.82
CA HIS A 524 15.69 35.45 7.49
C HIS A 524 15.75 36.76 6.68
N ASN A 525 16.81 37.00 5.89
CA ASN A 525 16.80 38.15 4.98
C ASN A 525 16.21 37.74 3.63
N PRO A 526 15.16 38.42 3.14
CA PRO A 526 14.59 38.15 1.83
C PRO A 526 15.64 38.38 0.75
N MET A 527 16.01 37.32 0.03
CA MET A 527 16.98 37.41 -1.05
C MET A 527 16.25 37.57 -2.38
N PRO A 528 16.43 38.67 -3.12
CA PRO A 528 15.87 38.81 -4.45
C PRO A 528 16.49 37.74 -5.36
N VAL A 529 15.65 36.93 -5.99
CA VAL A 529 16.08 35.83 -6.86
C VAL A 529 16.09 36.29 -8.31
N GLU A 530 14.95 36.77 -8.81
CA GLU A 530 14.80 37.31 -10.16
C GLU A 530 13.49 38.09 -10.32
N SER A 531 13.35 38.82 -11.42
CA SER A 531 12.05 39.35 -11.87
C SER A 531 11.49 38.46 -12.98
N TYR A 532 10.21 38.11 -12.90
CA TYR A 532 9.55 37.18 -13.83
C TYR A 532 8.09 37.60 -14.07
N GLU A 533 7.73 37.87 -15.34
CA GLU A 533 6.34 38.16 -15.78
C GLU A 533 5.61 39.25 -14.95
N GLY A 534 6.31 40.33 -14.59
CA GLY A 534 5.76 41.44 -13.79
C GLY A 534 5.75 41.19 -12.28
N PHE A 535 6.41 40.12 -11.80
CA PHE A 535 6.60 39.80 -10.39
C PHE A 535 8.09 39.85 -10.02
N ASN A 536 8.39 40.21 -8.79
CA ASN A 536 9.68 39.95 -8.16
C ASN A 536 9.58 38.63 -7.39
N ILE A 537 10.48 37.70 -7.68
CA ILE A 537 10.63 36.46 -6.94
C ILE A 537 11.68 36.69 -5.86
N VAL A 538 11.29 36.50 -4.62
CA VAL A 538 12.16 36.66 -3.45
C VAL A 538 12.19 35.35 -2.68
N GLN A 539 13.37 34.86 -2.36
CA GLN A 539 13.53 33.71 -1.49
C GLN A 539 13.53 34.20 -0.04
N TYR A 540 12.61 33.65 0.74
CA TYR A 540 12.48 33.97 2.16
C TYR A 540 12.22 32.67 2.92
N MET A 541 13.12 32.34 3.84
CA MET A 541 13.16 31.03 4.51
C MET A 541 13.21 29.88 3.47
N ASN A 542 12.36 28.86 3.59
CA ASN A 542 12.27 27.72 2.66
C ASN A 542 11.29 27.97 1.49
N TYR A 543 10.83 29.20 1.31
CA TYR A 543 9.83 29.55 0.31
C TYR A 543 10.34 30.58 -0.68
N TYR A 544 9.79 30.51 -1.88
CA TYR A 544 9.88 31.49 -2.93
C TYR A 544 8.56 32.25 -2.96
N LEU A 545 8.65 33.57 -2.87
CA LEU A 545 7.55 34.52 -2.86
C LEU A 545 7.51 35.24 -4.20
N GLY A 546 6.45 35.03 -4.98
CA GLY A 546 6.14 35.85 -6.16
C GLY A 546 5.31 37.05 -5.75
N ILE A 547 5.90 38.24 -5.79
CA ILE A 547 5.27 39.52 -5.40
C ILE A 547 5.08 40.37 -6.65
N ASN A 548 3.85 40.78 -6.94
CA ASN A 548 3.57 41.61 -8.12
C ASN A 548 4.26 42.98 -7.97
N GLN A 549 4.97 43.42 -9.01
CA GLN A 549 5.74 44.68 -8.98
C GLN A 549 4.86 45.91 -8.75
N ALA A 550 3.56 45.84 -9.07
CA ALA A 550 2.59 46.91 -8.82
C ALA A 550 2.25 47.12 -7.33
N VAL A 551 2.61 46.18 -6.45
CA VAL A 551 2.38 46.29 -4.99
C VAL A 551 3.25 47.39 -4.35
N GLY A 552 4.36 47.76 -4.99
CA GLY A 552 5.32 48.73 -4.45
C GLY A 552 6.24 48.14 -3.37
N PRO A 553 6.97 48.99 -2.62
CA PRO A 553 7.91 48.52 -1.59
C PRO A 553 7.15 47.82 -0.47
N LEU A 554 7.54 46.59 -0.17
CA LEU A 554 6.91 45.73 0.82
C LEU A 554 7.98 45.12 1.72
N ASP A 555 7.82 45.28 3.03
CA ASP A 555 8.70 44.62 3.99
C ASP A 555 8.26 43.17 4.19
N ILE A 556 8.99 42.26 3.54
CA ILE A 556 8.71 40.82 3.53
C ILE A 556 8.90 40.20 4.93
N THR A 557 9.71 40.83 5.79
CA THR A 557 10.02 40.30 7.13
C THR A 557 8.89 40.50 8.14
N GLN A 558 7.90 41.35 7.83
CA GLN A 558 6.77 41.69 8.71
C GLN A 558 5.41 41.26 8.15
N LEU A 559 5.39 40.40 7.12
CA LEU A 559 4.14 39.98 6.50
C LEU A 559 3.30 39.12 7.43
N SER A 560 2.06 39.54 7.67
CA SER A 560 1.03 38.69 8.26
C SER A 560 0.37 37.82 7.18
N PHE A 561 -0.32 36.76 7.60
CA PHE A 561 -1.14 35.95 6.68
C PHE A 561 -2.21 36.78 5.94
N SER A 562 -2.74 37.80 6.60
CA SER A 562 -3.69 38.74 6.00
C SER A 562 -3.06 39.57 4.86
N ASP A 563 -1.77 39.90 4.96
CA ASP A 563 -1.05 40.64 3.93
C ASP A 563 -0.77 39.77 2.69
N VAL A 564 -0.46 38.48 2.91
CA VAL A 564 -0.29 37.50 1.81
C VAL A 564 -1.57 37.42 0.96
N ILE A 565 -2.74 37.41 1.61
CA ILE A 565 -4.04 37.41 0.93
C ILE A 565 -4.31 38.77 0.25
N LYS A 566 -4.12 39.87 0.98
CA LYS A 566 -4.39 41.24 0.51
C LYS A 566 -3.59 41.59 -0.74
N TYR A 567 -2.31 41.23 -0.76
CA TYR A 567 -1.39 41.53 -1.87
C TYR A 567 -1.25 40.38 -2.88
N LYS A 568 -2.01 39.28 -2.69
CA LYS A 568 -2.01 38.09 -3.55
C LYS A 568 -0.61 37.53 -3.80
N ILE A 569 0.18 37.41 -2.73
CA ILE A 569 1.56 36.91 -2.81
C ILE A 569 1.55 35.41 -3.07
N ILE A 570 2.27 34.96 -4.10
CA ILE A 570 2.38 33.54 -4.46
C ILE A 570 3.49 32.92 -3.62
N VAL A 571 3.19 31.87 -2.84
CA VAL A 571 4.16 31.22 -1.95
C VAL A 571 4.35 29.75 -2.36
N ARG A 572 5.57 29.33 -2.72
CA ARG A 572 5.90 27.91 -3.01
C ARG A 572 7.27 27.53 -2.46
N ASN A 573 7.53 26.23 -2.34
CA ASN A 573 8.82 25.69 -1.88
C ASN A 573 9.86 25.51 -3.01
N SER A 574 9.53 25.85 -4.26
CA SER A 574 10.49 25.86 -5.37
C SER A 574 10.21 26.97 -6.37
N ILE A 575 11.27 27.46 -7.00
CA ILE A 575 11.22 28.53 -7.99
C ILE A 575 10.36 28.16 -9.21
N GLY A 576 10.42 26.90 -9.66
CA GLY A 576 9.66 26.40 -10.80
C GLY A 576 8.14 26.45 -10.56
N LEU A 577 7.69 26.12 -9.36
CA LEU A 577 6.27 26.17 -8.98
C LEU A 577 5.78 27.62 -8.86
N VAL A 578 6.59 28.54 -8.30
CA VAL A 578 6.24 29.97 -8.26
C VAL A 578 6.05 30.51 -9.67
N LYS A 579 6.96 30.20 -10.59
CA LYS A 579 6.86 30.63 -11.99
C LYS A 579 5.60 30.10 -12.68
N GLN A 580 5.27 28.83 -12.49
CA GLN A 580 4.05 28.24 -13.05
C GLN A 580 2.78 28.96 -12.58
N ASP A 581 2.70 29.30 -11.29
CA ASP A 581 1.53 29.99 -10.76
C ASP A 581 1.51 31.47 -11.14
N ILE A 582 2.66 32.13 -11.31
CA ILE A 582 2.74 33.47 -11.90
C ILE A 582 2.14 33.45 -13.32
N ILE A 583 2.51 32.47 -14.16
CA ILE A 583 1.98 32.35 -15.53
C ILE A 583 0.45 32.19 -15.52
N ARG A 584 -0.09 31.38 -14.59
CA ARG A 584 -1.54 31.20 -14.44
C ARG A 584 -2.27 32.48 -14.02
N VAL A 585 -1.63 33.31 -13.21
CA VAL A 585 -2.19 34.58 -12.76
C VAL A 585 -2.06 35.67 -13.83
N SER A 586 -0.97 35.69 -14.59
CA SER A 586 -0.72 36.66 -15.65
C SER A 586 -1.52 36.38 -16.94
N ASN A 587 -1.84 35.12 -17.22
CA ASN A 587 -2.67 34.70 -18.36
C ASN A 587 -3.94 33.97 -17.89
N PRO A 588 -4.96 34.70 -17.38
CA PRO A 588 -6.24 34.07 -17.08
C PRO A 588 -6.87 33.58 -18.38
N THR A 589 -7.06 32.27 -18.53
CA THR A 589 -7.87 31.70 -19.61
C THR A 589 -9.22 32.44 -19.70
N PRO A 590 -9.70 32.81 -20.91
CA PRO A 590 -10.97 33.52 -21.04
C PRO A 590 -12.07 32.72 -20.37
N LYS A 591 -12.75 33.32 -19.39
CA LYS A 591 -14.00 32.77 -18.87
C LYS A 591 -14.97 32.70 -20.04
N THR A 592 -15.37 31.48 -20.42
CA THR A 592 -16.52 31.28 -21.27
C THR A 592 -17.74 31.77 -20.50
N ASP A 593 -18.26 32.94 -20.88
CA ASP A 593 -19.54 33.43 -20.42
C ASP A 593 -20.64 32.49 -20.93
N THR A 594 -21.06 31.55 -20.09
CA THR A 594 -22.38 30.94 -20.20
C THR A 594 -23.36 31.81 -19.44
N PRO A 595 -24.40 32.38 -20.10
CA PRO A 595 -25.42 33.16 -19.41
C PRO A 595 -26.25 32.23 -18.53
N HIS A 596 -26.47 32.67 -17.29
CA HIS A 596 -27.37 31.99 -16.37
C HIS A 596 -28.81 31.98 -16.92
N VAL A 597 -29.32 30.78 -17.20
CA VAL A 597 -30.74 30.42 -17.14
C VAL A 597 -30.87 29.19 -16.25
#